data_AF-A0AAW0FCX5-F1
#
_entry.id   AF-A0AAW0FCX5-F1
#
_cell.length_a   1.000
_cell.length_b   1.000
_cell.length_c   1.000
_cell.angle_alpha   90.00
_cell.angle_beta   90.00
_cell.angle_gamma   90.00
#
_symmetry.space_group_name_H-M   'P 1'
#
loop_
_entity.id
_entity.type
_entity.pdbx_description
1 polymer ?
#
loop_
_entity_poly.entity_id
_entity_poly.type
_entity_poly.pdbx_seq_one_letter_code
_entity_poly.pdbx_strand_id
1 'polypeptide(L)'
;METTLNNLTTGKDEGSTRVKRGVSEIITDIFEPFDHRGKIVTPFDSENKRDADFQEKLSLMLLELMLDFHAWSSARPLHESDKTADRLEKEINELIETEKDQGMFSVSSPSPSFVEKTRQRLKEFIDRIKMALAALTALTP
;
A
#
# COMPACT_ATOMS: atom_id res chain seq x y z
N MET A 1 12.97 8.90 43.67
CA MET A 1 12.90 9.51 45.01
C MET A 1 13.17 8.40 46.01
N GLU A 2 14.21 8.60 46.80
CA GLU A 2 14.43 8.12 48.17
C GLU A 2 14.00 6.70 48.54
N THR A 3 14.98 5.88 48.94
CA THR A 3 15.06 5.51 50.36
C THR A 3 16.52 5.30 50.76
N THR A 4 16.80 5.79 51.96
CA THR A 4 18.10 6.01 52.61
C THR A 4 18.12 5.20 53.91
N LEU A 5 19.31 4.87 54.44
CA LEU A 5 19.63 4.54 55.85
C LEU A 5 19.21 3.11 56.34
N ASN A 6 19.92 2.35 57.20
CA ASN A 6 21.21 2.46 57.89
C ASN A 6 21.47 1.16 58.72
N ASN A 7 22.76 0.80 58.81
CA ASN A 7 23.54 0.39 60.00
C ASN A 7 23.34 -0.93 60.78
N LEU A 8 24.52 -1.54 61.00
CA LEU A 8 25.08 -2.12 62.25
C LEU A 8 24.88 -3.61 62.53
N THR A 9 25.97 -4.38 62.41
CA THR A 9 26.66 -4.96 63.59
C THR A 9 28.07 -5.43 63.23
N THR A 10 29.02 -4.96 64.03
CA THR A 10 30.41 -5.40 64.15
C THR A 10 30.51 -6.76 64.84
N GLY A 11 31.39 -7.64 64.36
CA GLY A 11 31.86 -8.84 65.08
C GLY A 11 33.11 -9.37 64.37
N LYS A 12 34.29 -8.87 64.74
CA LYS A 12 35.26 -9.52 65.62
C LYS A 12 36.11 -10.57 64.88
N ASP A 13 37.28 -10.07 64.48
CA ASP A 13 38.58 -10.75 64.33
C ASP A 13 38.62 -12.23 64.74
N GLU A 14 38.92 -13.12 63.78
CA GLU A 14 39.86 -14.23 64.01
C GLU A 14 40.64 -14.51 62.72
N GLY A 15 41.95 -14.31 62.79
CA GLY A 15 42.90 -14.71 61.77
C GLY A 15 42.81 -16.21 61.50
N SER A 16 42.10 -16.58 60.44
CA SER A 16 42.17 -17.93 59.90
C SER A 16 43.55 -18.11 59.27
N THR A 17 44.44 -18.77 60.01
CA THR A 17 45.60 -19.46 59.46
C THR A 17 45.19 -20.08 58.13
N ARG A 18 45.82 -19.64 57.03
CA ARG A 18 45.68 -20.29 55.72
C ARG A 18 46.42 -21.62 55.84
N VAL A 19 45.80 -22.59 56.52
CA VAL A 19 46.20 -23.99 56.48
C VAL A 19 46.18 -24.34 55.01
N LYS A 20 47.37 -24.54 54.43
CA LYS A 20 47.51 -25.10 53.09
C LYS A 20 46.94 -26.51 53.21
N ARG A 21 45.65 -26.68 52.90
CA ARG A 21 45.00 -27.99 52.82
C ARG A 21 45.92 -28.89 52.01
N GLY A 22 46.27 -30.04 52.58
CA GLY A 22 47.14 -31.00 51.92
C GLY A 22 46.51 -31.38 50.59
N VAL A 23 47.31 -31.56 49.54
CA VAL A 23 46.79 -31.97 48.22
C VAL A 23 45.95 -33.27 48.34
N SER A 24 46.31 -34.15 49.29
CA SER A 24 45.51 -35.33 49.65
C SER A 24 44.10 -35.01 50.16
N GLU A 25 43.93 -33.94 50.93
CA GLU A 25 42.64 -33.53 51.51
C GLU A 25 41.70 -33.00 50.40
N ILE A 26 42.25 -32.28 49.41
CA ILE A 26 41.51 -31.77 48.24
C ILE A 26 41.09 -32.89 47.29
N ILE A 27 41.92 -33.94 47.15
CA ILE A 27 41.61 -35.09 46.29
C ILE A 27 40.56 -36.01 46.94
N THR A 28 40.44 -35.96 48.27
CA THR A 28 39.47 -36.79 49.02
C THR A 28 38.08 -36.13 49.07
N ASP A 29 37.97 -34.83 48.80
CA ASP A 29 36.68 -34.16 48.63
C ASP A 29 35.95 -34.75 47.41
N ILE A 30 34.83 -35.41 47.69
CA ILE A 30 33.92 -35.92 46.65
C ILE A 30 33.26 -34.71 46.00
N PHE A 31 33.63 -34.40 44.76
CA PHE A 31 32.95 -33.37 43.98
C PHE A 31 31.48 -33.73 43.80
N GLU A 32 30.59 -32.74 43.94
CA GLU A 32 29.19 -32.97 43.62
C GLU A 32 29.04 -33.44 42.17
N PRO A 33 28.23 -34.49 41.92
CA PRO A 33 28.00 -34.97 40.57
C PRO A 33 27.48 -33.85 39.68
N PHE A 34 28.14 -33.64 38.53
CA PHE A 34 27.70 -32.65 37.57
C PHE A 34 26.39 -33.08 36.91
N ASP A 35 25.31 -32.34 37.16
CA ASP A 35 24.05 -32.49 36.45
C ASP A 35 24.13 -31.87 35.04
N HIS A 36 24.70 -32.65 34.12
CA HIS A 36 24.77 -32.31 32.70
C HIS A 36 23.37 -32.22 32.05
N ARG A 37 22.38 -32.95 32.58
CA ARG A 37 21.05 -33.04 31.98
C ARG A 37 20.27 -31.76 32.21
N GLY A 38 20.25 -31.27 33.44
CA GLY A 38 19.62 -30.00 33.79
C GLY A 38 20.37 -28.78 33.25
N LYS A 39 21.70 -28.81 33.25
CA LYS A 39 22.52 -27.62 32.91
C LYS A 39 22.83 -27.45 31.42
N ILE A 40 22.82 -28.53 30.62
CA ILE A 40 23.24 -28.48 29.22
C ILE A 40 22.18 -29.08 28.31
N VAL A 41 21.79 -30.34 28.54
CA VAL A 41 20.91 -31.06 27.61
C VAL A 41 19.53 -30.41 27.53
N THR A 42 18.90 -30.12 28.67
CA THR A 42 17.54 -29.58 28.69
C THR A 42 17.44 -28.18 28.07
N PRO A 43 18.35 -27.22 28.38
CA PRO A 43 18.37 -25.93 27.69
C PRO A 43 18.59 -26.07 26.18
N PHE A 44 19.52 -26.93 25.76
CA PHE A 44 19.82 -27.15 24.34
C PHE A 44 18.62 -27.74 23.59
N ASP A 45 17.98 -28.76 24.14
CA ASP A 45 16.77 -29.35 23.55
C ASP A 45 15.61 -28.34 23.49
N SER A 46 15.48 -27.50 24.53
CA SER A 46 14.48 -26.43 24.54
C SER A 46 14.76 -25.37 23.48
N GLU A 47 16.03 -25.04 23.24
CA GLU A 47 16.44 -24.08 22.22
C GLU A 47 16.19 -24.62 20.82
N ASN A 48 16.58 -25.86 20.54
CA ASN A 48 16.29 -26.52 19.26
C ASN A 48 14.79 -26.57 18.96
N LYS A 49 13.97 -26.84 19.98
CA LYS A 49 12.51 -26.83 19.81
C LYS A 49 11.99 -25.44 19.45
N ARG A 50 12.43 -24.41 20.17
CA ARG A 50 12.04 -23.02 19.86
C ARG A 50 12.47 -22.61 18.45
N ASP A 51 13.65 -23.04 18.01
CA ASP A 51 14.17 -22.70 16.68
C ASP A 51 13.33 -23.36 15.58
N ALA A 52 12.96 -24.64 15.77
CA ALA A 52 12.03 -25.32 14.87
C ALA A 52 10.66 -24.64 14.82
N ASP A 53 10.08 -24.31 15.97
CA ASP A 53 8.79 -23.60 16.07
C ASP A 53 8.87 -22.21 15.40
N PHE A 54 9.99 -21.50 15.58
CA PHE A 54 10.24 -20.21 14.95
C PHE A 54 10.33 -20.32 13.43
N GLN A 55 11.10 -21.30 12.93
CA GLN A 55 11.28 -21.52 11.49
C GLN A 55 9.95 -21.89 10.82
N GLU A 56 9.14 -22.75 11.44
CA GLU A 56 7.80 -23.07 10.96
C GLU A 56 6.93 -21.82 10.88
N LYS A 57 6.86 -21.04 11.98
CA LYS A 57 6.06 -19.82 12.03
C LYS A 57 6.51 -18.79 11.00
N LEU A 58 7.82 -18.59 10.84
CA LEU A 58 8.38 -17.68 9.86
C LEU A 58 7.99 -18.10 8.43
N SER A 59 8.07 -19.39 8.13
CA SER A 59 7.71 -19.94 6.82
C SER A 59 6.23 -19.71 6.52
N LEU A 60 5.35 -19.91 7.50
CA LEU A 60 3.91 -19.65 7.37
C LEU A 60 3.62 -18.16 7.12
N MET A 61 4.23 -17.27 7.91
CA MET A 61 4.07 -15.82 7.74
C MET A 61 4.55 -15.34 6.37
N LEU A 62 5.67 -15.88 5.89
CA LEU A 62 6.20 -15.54 4.57
C LEU A 62 5.26 -16.01 3.45
N LEU A 63 4.71 -17.22 3.58
CA LEU A 63 3.77 -17.76 2.61
C LEU A 63 2.47 -16.94 2.56
N GLU A 64 1.93 -16.57 3.72
CA GLU A 64 0.74 -15.70 3.82
C GLU A 64 0.99 -14.36 3.13
N LEU A 65 2.11 -13.70 3.42
CA LEU A 65 2.49 -12.44 2.77
C LEU A 65 2.62 -12.58 1.25
N MET A 66 3.22 -13.66 0.77
CA MET A 66 3.35 -13.92 -0.66
C MET A 66 2.00 -14.12 -1.33
N LEU A 67 1.07 -14.83 -0.68
CA LEU A 67 -0.28 -15.06 -1.20
C LEU A 67 -1.07 -13.76 -1.25
N ASP A 68 -1.02 -12.95 -0.20
CA ASP A 68 -1.69 -11.65 -0.15
C ASP A 68 -1.13 -10.69 -1.21
N PHE A 69 0.19 -10.64 -1.34
CA PHE A 69 0.84 -9.82 -2.36
C PHE A 69 0.48 -10.29 -3.78
N HIS A 70 0.44 -11.59 -4.02
CA HIS A 70 0.01 -12.14 -5.31
C HIS A 70 -1.46 -11.80 -5.60
N ALA A 71 -2.35 -12.00 -4.64
CA ALA A 71 -3.77 -11.67 -4.79
C ALA A 71 -3.96 -10.18 -5.09
N TRP A 72 -3.27 -9.29 -4.36
CA TRP A 72 -3.36 -7.86 -4.58
C TRP A 72 -2.77 -7.43 -5.92
N SER A 73 -1.57 -7.91 -6.27
CA SER A 73 -0.90 -7.56 -7.53
C SER A 73 -1.58 -8.13 -8.76
N SER A 74 -2.29 -9.26 -8.65
CA SER A 74 -3.09 -9.82 -9.75
C SER A 74 -4.44 -9.14 -9.93
N ALA A 75 -5.10 -8.73 -8.84
CA ALA A 75 -6.39 -8.02 -8.91
C ALA A 75 -6.24 -6.57 -9.39
N ARG A 76 -5.11 -5.92 -9.06
CA ARG A 76 -4.91 -4.49 -9.30
C ARG A 76 -4.92 -4.07 -10.77
N PRO A 77 -4.21 -4.75 -11.71
CA PRO A 77 -4.24 -4.39 -13.12
C PRO A 77 -5.65 -4.40 -13.72
N LEU A 78 -6.47 -5.39 -13.35
CA LEU A 78 -7.85 -5.50 -13.80
C LEU A 78 -8.69 -4.33 -13.27
N HIS A 79 -8.58 -4.02 -11.98
CA HIS A 79 -9.29 -2.88 -11.39
C HIS A 79 -8.86 -1.54 -12.02
N GLU A 80 -7.57 -1.36 -12.28
CA GLU A 80 -7.03 -0.14 -12.90
C GLU A 80 -7.46 -0.02 -14.37
N SER A 81 -7.49 -1.14 -15.12
CA SER A 81 -7.98 -1.13 -16.50
C SER A 81 -9.47 -0.82 -16.57
N ASP A 82 -10.29 -1.43 -15.73
CA ASP A 82 -11.75 -1.21 -15.71
C ASP A 82 -12.07 0.24 -15.36
N LYS A 83 -11.41 0.78 -14.33
CA LYS A 83 -11.57 2.19 -13.96
C LYS A 83 -11.13 3.14 -15.07
N THR A 84 -10.11 2.77 -15.84
CA THR A 84 -9.65 3.55 -17.00
C THR A 84 -10.67 3.46 -18.15
N ALA A 85 -11.24 2.28 -18.40
CA ALA A 85 -12.29 2.09 -19.39
C ALA A 85 -13.55 2.90 -19.05
N ASP A 86 -14.03 2.83 -17.81
CA ASP A 86 -15.18 3.61 -17.33
C ASP A 86 -14.96 5.12 -17.50
N ARG A 87 -13.73 5.58 -17.21
CA ARG A 87 -13.35 6.98 -17.42
C ARG A 87 -13.42 7.35 -18.90
N LEU A 88 -12.87 6.52 -19.78
CA LEU A 88 -12.89 6.77 -21.22
C LEU A 88 -14.32 6.75 -21.77
N GLU A 89 -15.17 5.82 -21.32
CA GLU A 89 -16.57 5.76 -21.72
C GLU A 89 -17.32 7.03 -21.30
N LYS A 90 -17.06 7.53 -20.08
CA LYS A 90 -17.61 8.80 -19.63
C LYS A 90 -17.14 9.97 -20.49
N GLU A 91 -15.84 10.07 -20.77
CA GLU A 91 -15.27 11.12 -21.63
C GLU A 91 -15.85 11.05 -23.06
N ILE A 92 -16.05 9.84 -23.59
CA ILE A 92 -16.72 9.62 -24.89
C ILE A 92 -18.17 10.12 -24.82
N ASN A 93 -18.95 9.73 -23.82
CA ASN A 93 -20.34 10.15 -23.69
C ASN A 93 -20.48 11.67 -23.53
N GLU A 94 -19.58 12.29 -22.77
CA GLU A 94 -19.51 13.76 -22.68
C GLU A 94 -19.21 14.39 -24.04
N LEU A 95 -18.25 13.83 -24.79
CA LEU A 95 -17.93 14.30 -26.14
C LEU A 95 -19.13 14.16 -27.10
N ILE A 96 -19.83 13.03 -27.07
CA ILE A 96 -21.04 12.79 -27.88
C ILE A 96 -22.11 13.85 -27.60
N GLU A 97 -22.40 14.14 -26.32
CA GLU A 97 -23.39 15.16 -25.98
C GLU A 97 -22.92 16.56 -26.42
N THR A 98 -21.64 16.90 -26.25
CA THR A 98 -21.12 18.20 -26.73
C THR A 98 -21.17 18.33 -28.26
N GLU A 99 -20.90 17.27 -29.02
CA GLU A 99 -20.96 17.29 -30.47
C GLU A 99 -22.42 17.31 -30.98
N LYS A 100 -23.35 16.67 -30.25
CA LYS A 100 -24.79 16.75 -30.49
C LYS A 100 -25.32 18.17 -30.26
N ASP A 101 -24.89 18.83 -29.19
CA ASP A 101 -25.23 20.24 -28.90
C ASP A 101 -24.66 21.19 -29.95
N GLN A 102 -23.47 20.89 -30.48
CA GLN A 102 -22.86 21.62 -31.61
C GLN A 102 -23.50 21.28 -32.97
N GLY A 103 -24.41 20.30 -33.02
CA GLY A 103 -25.10 19.86 -34.23
C GLY A 103 -24.21 19.08 -35.21
N MET A 104 -23.09 18.53 -34.75
CA MET A 104 -22.11 17.78 -35.55
C MET A 104 -22.33 16.26 -35.53
N PHE A 105 -23.06 15.71 -34.56
CA PHE A 105 -23.33 14.26 -34.47
C PHE A 105 -24.35 13.81 -35.54
N SER A 106 -23.85 13.30 -36.67
CA SER A 106 -24.61 12.49 -37.63
C SER A 106 -23.75 11.30 -38.08
N VAL A 107 -23.83 10.21 -37.31
CA VAL A 107 -23.15 8.93 -37.61
C VAL A 107 -23.87 8.13 -38.71
N SER A 108 -24.91 8.67 -39.34
CA SER A 108 -25.45 8.08 -40.56
C SER A 108 -26.00 9.15 -41.49
N SER A 109 -25.34 9.27 -42.65
CA SER A 109 -25.63 10.18 -43.75
C SER A 109 -25.45 11.68 -43.43
N PRO A 110 -25.07 12.51 -44.42
CA PRO A 110 -25.27 13.95 -44.31
C PRO A 110 -26.78 14.15 -44.18
N SER A 111 -27.24 14.33 -42.94
CA SER A 111 -28.65 14.57 -42.68
C SER A 111 -29.02 15.84 -43.44
N PRO A 112 -30.01 15.80 -44.35
CA PRO A 112 -30.36 16.95 -45.17
C PRO A 112 -30.70 18.17 -44.32
N SER A 113 -31.04 18.00 -43.04
CA SER A 113 -31.32 19.09 -42.11
C SER A 113 -30.14 20.04 -41.83
N PHE A 114 -28.88 19.57 -41.78
CA PHE A 114 -27.74 20.47 -41.51
C PHE A 114 -27.39 21.30 -42.75
N VAL A 115 -27.32 20.63 -43.91
CA VAL A 115 -27.11 21.30 -45.20
C VAL A 115 -28.28 22.24 -45.50
N GLU A 116 -29.51 21.84 -45.20
CA GLU A 116 -30.71 22.64 -45.39
C GLU A 116 -30.78 23.83 -44.43
N LYS A 117 -30.43 23.66 -43.15
CA LYS A 117 -30.30 24.80 -42.21
C LYS A 117 -29.23 25.78 -42.67
N THR A 118 -28.09 25.30 -43.15
CA THR A 118 -27.01 26.14 -43.67
C THR A 118 -27.45 26.86 -44.95
N ARG A 119 -28.14 26.16 -45.86
CA ARG A 119 -28.74 26.72 -47.07
C ARG A 119 -29.78 27.79 -46.74
N GLN A 120 -30.62 27.54 -45.75
CA GLN A 120 -31.66 28.46 -45.31
C GLN A 120 -31.06 29.73 -44.68
N ARG A 121 -30.04 29.59 -43.83
CA ARG A 121 -29.29 30.74 -43.27
C ARG A 121 -28.61 31.58 -44.36
N LEU A 122 -28.01 30.93 -45.34
CA LEU A 122 -27.40 31.61 -46.48
C LEU A 122 -28.45 32.37 -47.31
N LYS A 123 -29.60 31.75 -47.55
CA LYS A 123 -30.72 32.38 -48.26
C LYS A 123 -31.23 33.63 -47.51
N GLU A 124 -31.46 33.52 -46.21
CA GLU A 124 -31.90 34.65 -45.38
C GLU A 124 -30.88 35.79 -45.37
N PHE A 125 -29.59 35.47 -45.35
CA PHE A 125 -28.53 36.47 -45.45
C PHE A 125 -28.55 37.19 -46.80
N ILE A 126 -28.66 36.44 -47.90
CA ILE A 126 -28.76 37.02 -49.25
C ILE A 126 -30.00 37.90 -49.37
N ASP A 127 -31.14 37.47 -48.84
CA ASP A 127 -32.38 38.24 -48.89
C ASP A 127 -32.27 39.53 -48.07
N ARG A 128 -31.61 39.50 -46.90
CA ARG A 128 -31.29 40.71 -46.12
C ARG A 128 -30.37 41.65 -46.88
N ILE A 129 -29.34 41.13 -47.56
CA ILE A 129 -28.46 41.95 -48.40
C ILE A 129 -29.25 42.58 -49.55
N LYS A 130 -30.09 41.80 -50.24
CA LYS A 130 -30.92 42.31 -51.34
C LYS A 130 -31.87 43.40 -50.86
N MET A 131 -32.51 43.21 -49.70
CA MET A 131 -33.36 44.24 -49.11
C MET A 131 -32.58 45.51 -48.73
N ALA A 132 -31.39 45.35 -48.14
CA ALA A 132 -30.53 46.49 -47.80
C ALA A 132 -30.08 47.22 -49.07
N LEU A 133 -29.66 46.49 -50.10
CA LEU A 133 -29.29 47.06 -51.40
C LEU A 133 -30.47 47.78 -52.06
N ALA A 134 -31.66 47.16 -52.09
CA ALA A 134 -32.87 47.78 -52.63
C ALA A 134 -33.26 49.04 -51.85
N ALA A 135 -33.11 49.04 -50.52
CA ALA A 135 -33.35 50.23 -49.71
C ALA A 135 -32.33 51.35 -50.03
N LEU A 136 -31.07 51.00 -50.28
CA LEU A 136 -30.02 51.96 -50.64
C LEU A 136 -30.19 52.51 -52.06
N THR A 137 -30.70 51.71 -53.01
CA THR A 137 -30.90 52.14 -54.41
C THR A 137 -32.29 52.76 -54.65
N ALA A 138 -33.30 52.44 -53.84
CA ALA A 138 -34.60 53.11 -53.86
C ALA A 138 -34.57 54.47 -53.14
N LEU A 139 -33.47 54.80 -52.44
CA LEU A 139 -33.22 56.10 -51.80
C LEU A 139 -32.40 57.04 -52.70
N THR A 140 -32.34 56.77 -54.01
CA THR A 140 -31.81 57.68 -55.03
C THR A 140 -32.97 58.12 -55.94
N PRO A 141 -33.40 59.40 -55.91
CA PRO A 141 -34.35 59.93 -56.89
C PRO A 141 -33.78 59.94 -58.32
#